data_AF-L2GTQ5-F1
#
_entry.id   AF-L2GTQ5-F1
#
_cell.length_a   1.000
_cell.length_b   1.000
_cell.length_c   1.000
_cell.angle_alpha   90.00
_cell.angle_beta   90.00
_cell.angle_gamma   90.00
#
_symmetry.space_group_name_H-M   'P 1'
#
loop_
_entity.id
_entity.type
_entity.pdbx_description
1 polymer ?
#
loop_
_entity_poly.entity_id
_entity_poly.type
_entity_poly.pdbx_seq_one_letter_code
_entity_poly.pdbx_strand_id
1 'polypeptide(L)'
;MSTKQIDYNKLVMDYLIYQGNQQIASSYARETGQTFYPNSFLTLRSKVRELISSGQPIAAQKTLEHYNFEFLTTTNLSDHLKKQCAIEKIAKGAHEEALEELKNCELELNDVLEMIVYGRGVDIERWRMCCAEIVNQVIVDGFGEIRNALVEVIEGLEWNTLDISGFYDSVEDKK
;
A
#
# COMPACT_ATOMS: atom_id res chain seq x y z
N MET A 1 24.25 -14.77 28.16
CA MET A 1 23.63 -14.50 26.84
C MET A 1 23.36 -13.00 26.78
N SER A 2 23.96 -12.28 25.83
CA SER A 2 23.67 -10.86 25.63
C SER A 2 22.30 -10.76 24.97
N THR A 3 21.27 -10.40 25.73
CA THR A 3 19.99 -9.98 25.18
C THR A 3 20.23 -8.72 24.35
N LYS A 4 20.28 -8.85 23.02
CA LYS A 4 20.18 -7.70 22.10
C LYS A 4 18.98 -6.85 22.53
N GLN A 5 19.19 -5.57 22.82
CA GLN A 5 18.10 -4.67 23.17
C GLN A 5 17.28 -4.41 21.89
N ILE A 6 15.95 -4.57 21.98
CA ILE A 6 15.04 -4.30 20.86
C ILE A 6 15.07 -2.79 20.57
N ASP A 7 15.45 -2.43 19.35
CA ASP A 7 15.29 -1.07 18.85
C ASP A 7 13.86 -0.92 18.29
N TYR A 8 12.95 -0.45 19.15
CA TYR A 8 11.55 -0.22 18.77
C TYR A 8 11.41 0.79 17.63
N ASN A 9 12.33 1.75 17.51
CA ASN A 9 12.27 2.73 16.42
C ASN A 9 12.53 2.06 15.08
N LYS A 10 13.44 1.08 15.03
CA LYS A 10 13.67 0.27 13.80
C LYS A 10 12.46 -0.58 13.43
N LEU A 11 11.75 -1.15 14.41
CA LEU A 11 10.53 -1.92 14.13
C LEU A 11 9.40 -1.05 13.58
N VAL A 12 9.22 0.15 14.13
CA VAL A 12 8.23 1.10 13.60
C VAL A 12 8.62 1.57 12.19
N MET A 13 9.91 1.85 11.96
CA MET A 13 10.42 2.18 10.63
C MET A 13 10.13 1.07 9.61
N ASP A 14 10.41 -0.17 9.98
CA ASP A 14 10.19 -1.34 9.14
C ASP A 14 8.71 -1.48 8.76
N TYR A 15 7.82 -1.28 9.73
CA TYR A 15 6.39 -1.27 9.49
C TYR A 15 5.94 -0.13 8.56
N LEU A 16 6.46 1.08 8.73
CA LEU A 16 6.11 2.21 7.86
C LEU A 16 6.57 1.98 6.41
N ILE A 17 7.74 1.37 6.22
CA ILE A 17 8.27 0.97 4.92
C ILE A 17 7.42 -0.14 4.30
N TYR A 18 7.08 -1.16 5.07
CA TYR A 18 6.20 -2.25 4.63
C TYR A 18 4.83 -1.72 4.18
N GLN A 19 4.25 -0.79 4.95
CA GLN A 19 3.01 -0.09 4.61
C GLN A 19 3.17 0.87 3.42
N GLY A 20 4.36 1.06 2.86
CA GLY A 20 4.58 1.93 1.72
C GLY A 20 4.47 3.43 2.04
N ASN A 21 4.60 3.82 3.32
CA ASN A 21 4.43 5.20 3.77
C ASN A 21 5.77 5.94 3.82
N GLN A 22 6.33 6.29 2.66
CA GLN A 22 7.66 6.91 2.61
C GLN A 22 7.74 8.22 3.39
N GLN A 23 6.76 9.13 3.23
CA GLN A 23 6.79 10.44 3.89
C GLN A 23 6.76 10.32 5.42
N ILE A 24 5.96 9.38 5.94
CA ILE A 24 5.85 9.11 7.37
C ILE A 24 7.14 8.47 7.86
N ALA A 25 7.69 7.48 7.14
CA ALA A 25 8.98 6.87 7.47
C ALA A 25 10.12 7.92 7.50
N SER A 26 10.18 8.83 6.53
CA SER A 26 11.16 9.92 6.52
C SER A 26 11.04 10.85 7.72
N SER A 27 9.82 11.23 8.09
CA SER A 27 9.58 12.12 9.23
C SER A 27 9.94 11.43 10.53
N TYR A 28 9.53 10.18 10.70
CA TYR A 28 9.82 9.35 11.86
C TYR A 28 11.32 9.10 12.02
N ALA A 29 12.04 8.80 10.94
CA ALA A 29 13.49 8.61 10.95
C ALA A 29 14.22 9.86 11.46
N ARG A 30 13.81 11.05 10.98
CA ARG A 30 14.39 12.33 11.41
C ARG A 30 14.12 12.61 12.89
N GLU A 31 12.92 12.32 13.37
CA GLU A 31 12.52 12.55 14.76
C GLU A 31 13.21 11.59 15.74
N THR A 32 13.49 10.37 15.29
CA THR A 32 14.10 9.31 16.12
C THR A 32 15.61 9.18 15.94
N GLY A 33 16.21 9.97 15.03
CA GLY A 33 17.64 9.93 14.72
C GLY A 33 18.07 8.68 13.94
N GLN A 34 17.13 7.98 13.31
CA GLN A 34 17.40 6.79 12.49
C GLN A 34 17.82 7.21 11.08
N THR A 35 18.71 6.44 10.47
CA THR A 35 19.10 6.61 9.07
C THR A 35 18.03 6.00 8.17
N PHE A 36 17.60 6.72 7.14
CA PHE A 36 16.59 6.24 6.20
C PHE A 36 16.90 6.71 4.77
N TYR A 37 17.02 5.74 3.86
CA TYR A 37 17.20 5.98 2.42
C TYR A 37 16.08 5.25 1.67
N PRO A 38 15.09 5.97 1.12
CA PRO A 38 14.03 5.34 0.35
C PRO A 38 14.58 4.81 -0.97
N ASN A 39 14.31 3.54 -1.27
CA ASN A 39 14.57 2.97 -2.58
C ASN A 39 13.47 3.35 -3.59
N SER A 40 13.72 3.10 -4.87
CA SER A 40 12.78 3.39 -5.97
C SER A 40 11.45 2.63 -5.83
N PHE A 41 11.49 1.42 -5.26
CA PHE A 41 10.31 0.58 -5.05
C PHE A 41 9.38 1.14 -3.96
N LEU A 42 9.92 1.59 -2.82
CA LEU A 42 9.18 2.29 -1.78
C LEU A 42 8.60 3.62 -2.30
N THR A 43 9.36 4.32 -3.13
CA THR A 43 8.89 5.57 -3.77
C THR A 43 7.68 5.32 -4.66
N LEU A 44 7.70 4.25 -5.47
CA LEU A 44 6.56 3.84 -6.27
C LEU A 44 5.33 3.55 -5.41
N ARG A 45 5.48 2.69 -4.38
CA ARG A 45 4.36 2.29 -3.51
C ARG A 45 3.76 3.47 -2.75
N SER A 46 4.61 4.38 -2.24
CA SER A 46 4.16 5.61 -1.59
C SER A 46 3.37 6.50 -2.55
N LYS A 47 3.85 6.68 -3.77
CA LYS A 47 3.16 7.49 -4.78
C LYS A 47 1.80 6.90 -5.16
N VAL A 48 1.73 5.58 -5.35
CA VAL A 48 0.48 4.87 -5.66
C VAL A 48 -0.53 5.04 -4.51
N ARG A 49 -0.09 4.84 -3.26
CA ARG A 49 -0.92 5.07 -2.08
C ARG A 49 -1.43 6.50 -2.01
N GLU A 50 -0.57 7.50 -2.21
CA GLU A 50 -0.96 8.91 -2.20
C GLU A 50 -2.03 9.23 -3.25
N LEU A 51 -1.91 8.67 -4.46
CA LEU A 51 -2.89 8.86 -5.52
C LEU A 51 -4.25 8.24 -5.16
N ILE A 52 -4.27 7.05 -4.56
CA ILE A 52 -5.50 6.40 -4.11
C ILE A 52 -6.14 7.20 -2.98
N SER A 53 -5.38 7.58 -1.95
CA SER A 53 -5.85 8.39 -0.82
C SER A 53 -6.36 9.76 -1.25
N SER A 54 -5.89 10.29 -2.39
CA SER A 54 -6.34 11.57 -2.95
C SER A 54 -7.53 11.43 -3.91
N GLY A 55 -8.13 10.23 -4.03
CA GLY A 55 -9.27 9.98 -4.93
C GLY A 55 -8.89 9.95 -6.42
N GLN A 56 -7.65 9.55 -6.74
CA GLN A 56 -7.13 9.47 -8.11
C GLN A 56 -6.73 8.03 -8.52
N PRO A 57 -7.64 7.03 -8.44
CA PRO A 57 -7.31 5.64 -8.73
C PRO A 57 -6.84 5.40 -10.18
N ILE A 58 -7.33 6.18 -11.16
CA ILE A 58 -6.88 6.09 -12.56
C ILE A 58 -5.41 6.51 -12.70
N ALA A 59 -4.98 7.55 -11.98
CA ALA A 59 -3.59 7.98 -11.99
C ALA A 59 -2.69 6.96 -11.30
N ALA A 60 -3.19 6.31 -10.23
CA ALA A 60 -2.51 5.21 -9.56
C ALA A 60 -2.31 4.03 -10.53
N GLN A 61 -3.35 3.64 -11.26
CA GLN A 61 -3.28 2.60 -12.29
C GLN A 61 -2.22 2.93 -13.35
N LYS A 62 -2.28 4.12 -13.96
CA LYS A 62 -1.29 4.55 -14.96
C LYS A 62 0.14 4.52 -14.42
N THR A 63 0.33 4.88 -13.15
CA THR A 63 1.65 4.83 -12.50
C THR A 63 2.18 3.40 -12.44
N LEU A 64 1.31 2.43 -12.13
CA LEU A 64 1.64 1.01 -12.13
C LEU A 64 1.87 0.45 -13.54
N GLU A 65 1.08 0.87 -14.53
CA GLU A 65 1.23 0.45 -15.94
C GLU A 65 2.60 0.83 -16.52
N HIS A 66 3.08 2.03 -16.20
CA HIS A 66 4.41 2.49 -16.61
C HIS A 66 5.54 1.69 -15.95
N TYR A 67 5.29 1.14 -14.76
CA TYR A 67 6.28 0.36 -14.03
C TYR A 67 6.31 -1.10 -14.51
N ASN A 68 5.14 -1.73 -14.57
CA ASN A 68 4.98 -3.09 -15.09
C ASN A 68 3.52 -3.35 -15.48
N PHE A 69 3.25 -3.28 -16.79
CA PHE A 69 1.93 -3.55 -17.35
C PHE A 69 1.46 -4.99 -17.14
N GLU A 70 2.37 -5.97 -17.27
CA GLU A 70 2.04 -7.40 -17.17
C GLU A 70 1.57 -7.77 -15.76
N PHE A 71 2.16 -7.14 -14.74
CA PHE A 71 1.74 -7.29 -13.34
C PHE A 71 0.29 -6.85 -13.10
N LEU A 72 -0.18 -5.80 -13.76
CA LEU A 72 -1.58 -5.35 -13.64
C LEU A 72 -2.57 -6.28 -14.33
N THR A 73 -2.15 -6.96 -15.39
CA THR A 73 -3.00 -7.89 -16.15
C THR A 73 -3.05 -9.29 -15.55
N THR A 74 -2.06 -9.65 -14.75
CA THR A 74 -1.94 -10.97 -14.10
C THR A 74 -2.46 -10.97 -12.67
N THR A 75 -2.79 -9.79 -12.12
CA THR A 75 -3.36 -9.62 -10.78
C THR A 75 -4.74 -8.95 -10.89
N ASN A 76 -5.59 -9.14 -9.89
CA ASN A 76 -6.90 -8.47 -9.81
C ASN A 76 -6.78 -6.97 -9.43
N LEU A 77 -5.58 -6.39 -9.47
CA LEU A 77 -5.29 -5.04 -9.00
C LEU A 77 -5.98 -3.98 -9.85
N SER A 78 -6.05 -4.21 -11.18
CA SER A 78 -6.83 -3.37 -12.09
C SER A 78 -8.28 -3.26 -11.65
N ASP A 79 -8.89 -4.37 -11.25
CA ASP A 79 -10.29 -4.39 -10.81
C ASP A 79 -10.50 -3.75 -9.45
N HIS A 80 -9.55 -3.86 -8.52
CA HIS A 80 -9.61 -3.11 -7.26
C HIS A 80 -9.57 -1.59 -7.48
N LEU A 81 -8.76 -1.12 -8.43
CA LEU A 81 -8.69 0.29 -8.81
C LEU A 81 -9.94 0.76 -9.56
N LYS A 82 -10.51 -0.07 -10.45
CA LYS A 82 -11.82 0.19 -11.09
C LYS A 82 -12.94 0.29 -10.06
N LYS A 83 -12.99 -0.65 -9.10
CA LYS A 83 -13.97 -0.63 -8.00
C LYS A 83 -13.87 0.67 -7.22
N GLN A 84 -12.66 1.11 -6.86
CA GLN A 84 -12.47 2.41 -6.19
C GLN A 84 -12.89 3.58 -7.09
N CYS A 85 -12.56 3.55 -8.38
CA CYS A 85 -13.00 4.58 -9.34
C CYS A 85 -14.53 4.71 -9.40
N ALA A 86 -15.24 3.59 -9.42
CA ALA A 86 -16.70 3.57 -9.37
C ALA A 86 -17.23 4.19 -8.06
N ILE A 87 -16.63 3.87 -6.92
CA ILE A 87 -16.98 4.47 -5.61
C ILE A 87 -16.80 5.99 -5.62
N GLU A 88 -15.69 6.50 -6.20
CA GLU A 88 -15.47 7.95 -6.37
C GLU A 88 -16.54 8.62 -7.24
N LYS A 89 -17.02 7.92 -8.29
CA LYS A 89 -18.10 8.40 -9.16
C LYS A 89 -19.45 8.40 -8.44
N ILE A 90 -19.74 7.36 -7.66
CA ILE A 90 -20.96 7.29 -6.82
C ILE A 90 -21.00 8.44 -5.83
N ALA A 91 -19.89 8.72 -5.15
CA ALA A 91 -19.80 9.85 -4.21
C ALA A 91 -20.06 11.22 -4.86
N LYS A 92 -19.89 11.33 -6.19
CA LYS A 92 -20.19 12.53 -6.98
C LYS A 92 -21.60 12.50 -7.61
N GLY A 93 -22.40 11.47 -7.37
CA GLY A 93 -23.72 11.27 -7.97
C GLY A 93 -23.70 10.76 -9.42
N ALA A 94 -22.54 10.37 -9.95
CA ALA A 94 -22.38 9.88 -11.31
C ALA A 94 -22.60 8.35 -11.39
N HIS A 95 -23.81 7.89 -11.06
CA HIS A 95 -24.10 6.46 -10.89
C HIS A 95 -24.01 5.66 -12.20
N GLU A 96 -24.47 6.22 -13.32
CA GLU A 96 -24.39 5.56 -14.63
C GLU A 96 -22.93 5.34 -15.07
N GLU A 97 -22.08 6.35 -14.87
CA GLU A 97 -20.65 6.25 -15.15
C GLU A 97 -19.93 5.26 -14.23
N ALA A 98 -20.42 5.10 -13.00
CA ALA A 98 -19.90 4.10 -12.06
C ALA A 98 -20.26 2.68 -12.52
N LEU A 99 -21.49 2.46 -13.00
CA LEU A 99 -21.90 1.17 -13.54
C LEU A 99 -21.12 0.76 -14.79
N GLU A 100 -20.86 1.70 -15.70
CA GLU A 100 -20.05 1.39 -16.89
C GLU A 100 -18.59 1.04 -16.53
N GLU A 101 -18.02 1.68 -15.50
CA GLU A 101 -16.68 1.34 -14.99
C GLU A 101 -16.61 -0.11 -14.45
N LEU A 102 -17.71 -0.62 -13.90
CA LEU A 102 -17.78 -1.93 -13.24
C LEU A 102 -18.16 -3.08 -14.16
N LYS A 103 -18.57 -2.81 -15.41
CA LYS A 103 -19.17 -3.78 -16.33
C LYS A 103 -18.32 -5.02 -16.61
N ASN A 104 -17.00 -4.87 -16.55
CA ASN A 104 -16.02 -5.94 -16.76
C ASN A 104 -15.13 -6.12 -15.52
N CYS A 105 -15.66 -5.85 -14.32
CA CYS A 105 -14.97 -6.08 -13.06
C CYS A 105 -15.30 -7.49 -12.56
N GLU A 106 -14.27 -8.29 -12.26
CA GLU A 106 -14.43 -9.67 -11.79
C GLU A 106 -14.56 -9.77 -10.25
N LEU A 107 -14.45 -8.65 -9.54
CA LEU A 107 -14.61 -8.61 -8.08
C LEU A 107 -16.07 -8.70 -7.66
N GLU A 108 -16.30 -9.12 -6.41
CA GLU A 108 -17.59 -8.99 -5.74
C GLU A 108 -17.98 -7.50 -5.57
N LEU A 109 -19.17 -7.15 -6.08
CA LEU A 109 -19.65 -5.77 -6.19
C LEU A 109 -20.83 -5.45 -5.25
N ASN A 110 -21.28 -6.38 -4.41
CA ASN A 110 -22.48 -6.23 -3.58
C ASN A 110 -22.48 -4.90 -2.80
N ASP A 111 -21.38 -4.57 -2.13
CA ASP A 111 -21.26 -3.32 -1.37
C ASP A 111 -21.45 -2.07 -2.24
N VAL A 112 -20.90 -2.07 -3.45
CA VAL A 112 -20.93 -0.91 -4.37
C VAL A 112 -22.30 -0.77 -5.01
N LEU A 113 -22.95 -1.89 -5.35
CA LEU A 113 -24.32 -1.91 -5.84
C LEU A 113 -25.29 -1.45 -4.74
N GLU A 114 -25.08 -1.88 -3.49
CA GLU A 114 -25.85 -1.37 -2.35
C GLU A 114 -25.69 0.14 -2.15
N MET A 115 -24.49 0.70 -2.35
CA MET A 115 -24.29 2.15 -2.32
C MET A 115 -25.08 2.87 -3.42
N ILE A 116 -25.06 2.35 -4.65
CA ILE A 116 -25.81 2.93 -5.78
C ILE A 116 -27.31 2.91 -5.51
N VAL A 117 -27.83 1.78 -5.02
CA VAL A 117 -29.28 1.55 -4.85
C VAL A 117 -29.83 2.25 -3.61
N TYR A 118 -29.14 2.16 -2.48
CA TYR A 118 -29.65 2.64 -1.20
C TYR A 118 -29.09 4.00 -0.78
N GLY A 119 -28.06 4.53 -1.46
CA GLY A 119 -27.46 5.83 -1.15
C GLY A 119 -26.92 5.94 0.28
N ARG A 120 -26.63 4.82 0.96
CA ARG A 120 -26.11 4.85 2.33
C ARG A 120 -24.67 5.34 2.32
N GLY A 121 -24.36 6.18 3.31
CA GLY A 121 -23.13 6.96 3.43
C GLY A 121 -21.87 6.20 3.02
N VAL A 122 -21.36 6.57 1.85
CA VAL A 122 -20.06 6.11 1.36
C VAL A 122 -19.01 6.75 2.26
N ASP A 123 -18.48 5.99 3.20
CA ASP A 123 -17.24 6.38 3.89
C ASP A 123 -16.09 6.23 2.90
N ILE A 124 -15.97 7.22 2.02
CA ILE A 124 -15.06 7.18 0.88
C ILE A 124 -13.61 7.08 1.33
N GLU A 125 -13.27 7.71 2.46
CA GLU A 125 -11.93 7.67 3.03
C GLU A 125 -11.58 6.26 3.51
N ARG A 126 -12.53 5.54 4.11
CA ARG A 126 -12.34 4.13 4.45
C ARG A 126 -12.11 3.27 3.20
N TRP A 127 -12.87 3.49 2.13
CA TRP A 127 -12.68 2.75 0.88
C TRP A 127 -11.33 3.03 0.22
N ARG A 128 -10.89 4.29 0.21
CA ARG A 128 -9.55 4.68 -0.26
C ARG A 128 -8.46 3.98 0.54
N MET A 129 -8.58 3.94 1.87
CA MET A 129 -7.63 3.27 2.74
C MET A 129 -7.54 1.78 2.44
N CYS A 130 -8.67 1.07 2.39
CA CYS A 130 -8.71 -0.35 2.06
C CYS A 130 -8.14 -0.64 0.66
N CYS A 131 -8.46 0.19 -0.33
CA CYS A 131 -7.92 0.06 -1.69
C CYS A 131 -6.39 0.22 -1.69
N ALA A 132 -5.86 1.25 -1.00
CA ALA A 132 -4.42 1.49 -0.93
C ALA A 132 -3.67 0.36 -0.21
N GLU A 133 -4.27 -0.24 0.82
CA GLU A 133 -3.72 -1.41 1.52
C GLU A 133 -3.67 -2.64 0.63
N ILE A 134 -4.78 -2.98 -0.04
CA ILE A 134 -4.85 -4.12 -0.97
C ILE A 134 -3.84 -3.94 -2.10
N VAL A 135 -3.80 -2.76 -2.72
CA VAL A 135 -2.86 -2.46 -3.81
C VAL A 135 -1.42 -2.59 -3.32
N ASN A 136 -1.08 -2.04 -2.15
CA ASN A 136 0.26 -2.19 -1.59
C ASN A 136 0.61 -3.65 -1.34
N GLN A 137 -0.31 -4.44 -0.77
CA GLN A 137 -0.07 -5.85 -0.46
C GLN A 137 0.20 -6.66 -1.73
N VAL A 138 -0.63 -6.50 -2.76
CA VAL A 138 -0.45 -7.20 -4.04
C VAL A 138 0.88 -6.83 -4.70
N ILE A 139 1.32 -5.56 -4.60
CA ILE A 139 2.65 -5.14 -5.09
C ILE A 139 3.78 -5.80 -4.28
N VAL A 140 3.66 -5.89 -2.95
CA VAL A 140 4.65 -6.58 -2.12
C VAL A 140 4.72 -8.06 -2.49
N ASP A 141 3.58 -8.75 -2.55
CA ASP A 141 3.51 -10.19 -2.87
C ASP A 141 4.06 -10.51 -4.26
N GLY A 142 3.84 -9.63 -5.24
CA GLY A 142 4.26 -9.85 -6.62
C GLY A 142 5.72 -9.51 -6.95
N PHE A 143 6.34 -8.55 -6.25
CA PHE A 143 7.67 -8.05 -6.59
C PHE A 143 8.78 -8.42 -5.58
N GLY A 144 8.44 -9.02 -4.44
CA GLY A 144 9.42 -9.63 -3.54
C GLY A 144 9.09 -9.49 -2.05
N GLU A 145 9.62 -10.43 -1.27
CA GLU A 145 9.48 -10.54 0.18
C GLU A 145 10.04 -9.31 0.92
N ILE A 146 9.27 -8.22 1.00
CA ILE A 146 9.46 -7.23 2.06
C ILE A 146 8.97 -7.89 3.35
N ARG A 147 9.90 -8.52 4.08
CA ARG A 147 9.63 -9.03 5.42
C ARG A 147 9.33 -7.86 6.35
N ASN A 148 8.39 -8.07 7.26
CA ASN A 148 8.04 -7.10 8.29
C ASN A 148 8.29 -7.71 9.66
N ALA A 149 9.42 -7.35 10.26
CA ALA A 149 9.86 -7.87 11.54
C ALA A 149 8.88 -7.52 12.67
N LEU A 150 8.17 -6.39 12.58
CA LEU A 150 7.16 -6.02 13.58
C LEU A 150 5.93 -6.94 13.50
N VAL A 151 5.45 -7.24 12.29
CA VAL A 151 4.33 -8.18 12.08
C VAL A 151 4.73 -9.58 12.55
N GLU A 152 5.93 -10.05 12.18
CA GLU A 152 6.46 -11.35 12.61
C GLU A 152 6.53 -11.45 14.16
N VAL A 153 6.99 -10.40 14.85
CA VAL A 153 7.00 -10.35 16.34
C VAL A 153 5.59 -10.36 16.93
N ILE A 154 4.64 -9.64 16.33
CA ILE A 154 3.23 -9.62 16.79
C ILE A 154 2.56 -10.99 16.58
N GLU A 155 2.92 -11.70 15.51
CA GLU A 155 2.43 -13.03 15.18
C GLU A 155 3.11 -14.16 15.98
N GLY A 156 4.07 -13.82 16.85
CA GLY A 156 4.65 -14.72 17.84
C GLY A 156 6.01 -15.30 17.49
N LEU A 157 6.73 -14.76 16.49
CA LEU A 157 8.14 -15.10 16.27
C LEU A 157 9.02 -14.52 17.39
N GLU A 158 9.99 -15.32 17.84
CA GLU A 158 10.98 -14.86 18.82
C GLU A 158 11.92 -13.83 18.17
N TRP A 159 11.94 -12.62 18.71
CA TRP A 159 12.70 -11.49 18.17
C TRP A 159 14.22 -11.75 18.03
N ASN A 160 14.76 -12.67 18.82
CA ASN A 160 16.17 -13.08 18.84
C ASN A 160 16.58 -13.84 17.56
N THR A 161 15.61 -14.29 16.74
CA THR A 161 15.85 -14.95 15.44
C THR A 161 15.81 -13.99 14.26
N LEU A 162 15.42 -12.72 14.46
CA LEU A 162 15.24 -11.76 13.37
C LEU A 162 16.52 -10.98 13.10
N ASP A 163 17.05 -11.12 11.88
CA ASP A 163 18.15 -10.29 11.40
C ASP A 163 17.62 -9.02 10.73
N ILE A 164 17.40 -7.99 11.53
CA ILE A 164 16.99 -6.66 11.08
C ILE A 164 18.19 -5.74 10.73
N SER A 165 19.42 -6.25 10.78
CA SER A 165 20.63 -5.44 10.56
C SER A 165 20.84 -5.06 9.08
N GLY A 166 20.33 -5.87 8.16
CA GLY A 166 20.55 -5.69 6.71
C GLY A 166 19.71 -4.61 6.02
N PHE A 167 18.63 -4.11 6.64
CA PHE A 167 17.68 -3.24 5.95
C PHE A 167 18.04 -1.74 5.94
N TYR A 168 19.04 -1.33 6.73
CA TYR A 168 19.34 0.09 6.98
C TYR A 168 20.81 0.50 6.79
N ASP A 169 21.73 -0.46 6.61
CA ASP A 169 23.18 -0.20 6.61
C ASP A 169 23.85 -0.43 5.24
N SER A 170 23.11 -0.53 4.13
CA SER A 170 23.75 -0.50 2.81
C SER A 170 24.16 0.94 2.45
N VAL A 171 25.32 1.34 2.96
CA VAL A 171 26.16 2.29 2.25
C VAL A 171 26.36 1.68 0.86
N GLU A 172 25.80 2.29 -0.18
CA GLU A 172 26.32 2.05 -1.53
C GLU A 172 27.81 2.38 -1.45
N ASP A 173 28.64 1.34 -1.43
CA ASP A 173 30.06 1.45 -1.67
C ASP A 173 30.23 2.07 -3.05
N LYS A 174 30.31 3.41 -3.07
CA LYS A 174 30.73 4.17 -4.23
C LYS A 174 32.18 3.79 -4.53
N LYS A 175 32.36 2.87 -5.48
CA LYS A 175 33.57 2.75 -6.28
C LYS A 175 33.45 3.62 -7.53
#